data_AF-A0A3E0IKI0-F1
#
_entry.id   AF-A0A3E0IKI0-F1
#
_cell.length_a   1.000
_cell.length_b   1.000
_cell.length_c   1.000
_cell.angle_alpha   90.00
_cell.angle_beta   90.00
_cell.angle_gamma   90.00
#
_symmetry.space_group_name_H-M   'P 1'
#
loop_
_entity.id
_entity.type
_entity.pdbx_description
1 polymer ?
#
loop_
_entity_poly.entity_id
_entity_poly.type
_entity_poly.pdbx_seq_one_letter_code
_entity_poly.pdbx_strand_id
1 'polypeptide(L)'
;NQGDNSITNFESKVSTQQIEEINKKIEEIKKELVRNNKENYLDLVGILEKSLKDKDEEKAKSIFKNIRSVIGDTEKLTHIWTWLINFFN
;
A
#
# COMPACT_ATOMS: atom_id res chain seq x y z
N ASN A 1 26.42 10.52 -33.61
CA ASN A 1 26.53 10.12 -32.19
C ASN A 1 25.19 9.62 -31.71
N GLN A 2 25.06 8.29 -31.69
CA GLN A 2 24.02 7.57 -30.97
C GLN A 2 24.18 7.94 -29.48
N GLY A 3 23.13 8.50 -28.90
CA GLY A 3 22.99 8.69 -27.46
C GLY A 3 22.17 7.53 -26.92
N ASP A 4 22.79 6.75 -26.04
CA ASP A 4 22.34 5.50 -25.48
C ASP A 4 20.87 5.46 -25.03
N ASN A 5 20.17 4.45 -25.53
CA ASN A 5 18.93 3.92 -25.00
C ASN A 5 19.25 3.20 -23.68
N SER A 6 19.13 3.88 -22.54
CA SER A 6 19.06 3.22 -21.24
C SER A 6 17.64 3.34 -20.70
N ILE A 7 16.77 2.49 -21.25
CA ILE A 7 15.51 2.10 -20.63
C ILE A 7 15.89 1.40 -19.32
N THR A 8 15.81 2.12 -18.21
CA THR A 8 15.36 1.51 -16.95
C THR A 8 14.03 2.14 -16.62
N ASN A 9 13.05 1.91 -17.49
CA ASN A 9 11.67 1.98 -17.10
C ASN A 9 11.52 0.86 -16.06
N PHE A 10 11.67 1.20 -14.78
CA PHE A 10 11.06 0.40 -13.72
C PHE A 10 9.58 0.43 -14.09
N GLU A 11 9.13 -0.53 -14.89
CA GLU A 11 7.74 -0.65 -15.30
C GLU A 11 6.96 -0.89 -14.03
N SER A 12 6.49 0.20 -13.45
CA SER A 12 5.53 0.16 -12.37
C SER A 12 4.36 -0.66 -12.90
N LYS A 13 4.09 -1.80 -12.25
CA LYS A 13 2.99 -2.70 -12.62
C LYS A 13 1.60 -2.07 -12.40
N VAL A 14 1.58 -0.83 -11.94
CA VAL A 14 0.41 -0.01 -11.66
C VAL A 14 0.51 1.31 -12.42
N SER A 15 -0.62 1.78 -12.95
CA SER A 15 -0.73 3.07 -13.66
C SER A 15 -0.53 4.27 -12.71
N THR A 16 -0.28 5.46 -13.26
CA THR A 16 -0.16 6.70 -12.47
C THR A 16 -1.36 6.93 -11.55
N GLN A 17 -2.59 6.73 -12.06
CA GLN A 17 -3.81 6.87 -11.27
C GLN A 17 -3.87 5.87 -10.11
N GLN A 18 -3.44 4.62 -10.35
CA GLN A 18 -3.35 3.61 -9.30
C GLN A 18 -2.30 3.98 -8.24
N ILE A 19 -1.18 4.58 -8.64
CA ILE A 19 -0.15 5.06 -7.71
C ILE A 19 -0.72 6.15 -6.80
N GLU A 20 -1.44 7.13 -7.35
CA GLU A 20 -2.08 8.19 -6.56
C GLU A 20 -3.08 7.62 -5.55
N GLU A 21 -3.87 6.63 -5.96
CA GLU A 21 -4.81 5.96 -5.09
C GLU A 21 -4.13 5.16 -3.98
N ILE A 22 -3.09 4.38 -4.32
CA ILE A 22 -2.26 3.65 -3.33
C ILE A 22 -1.69 4.63 -2.31
N ASN A 23 -1.09 5.74 -2.75
CA ASN A 23 -0.50 6.73 -1.86
C ASN A 23 -1.54 7.31 -0.90
N LYS A 24 -2.75 7.60 -1.39
CA LYS A 24 -3.86 8.08 -0.54
C LYS A 24 -4.22 7.06 0.54
N LYS A 25 -4.33 5.77 0.19
CA LYS A 25 -4.66 4.70 1.14
C LYS A 25 -3.56 4.45 2.16
N ILE A 26 -2.31 4.52 1.72
CA ILE A 26 -1.14 4.44 2.59
C ILE A 26 -1.13 5.56 3.64
N GLU A 27 -1.41 6.80 3.23
CA GLU A 27 -1.51 7.94 4.16
C GLU A 27 -2.67 7.79 5.15
N GLU A 28 -3.82 7.23 4.72
CA GLU A 28 -4.93 6.92 5.63
C GLU A 28 -4.53 5.90 6.71
N ILE A 29 -3.78 4.85 6.33
CA ILE A 29 -3.27 3.84 7.27
C ILE A 29 -2.27 4.46 8.26
N LYS A 30 -1.31 5.26 7.79
CA LYS A 30 -0.33 5.93 8.67
C LYS A 30 -1.02 6.78 9.73
N LYS A 31 -2.02 7.57 9.32
CA LYS A 31 -2.80 8.41 10.25
C LYS A 31 -3.52 7.58 11.31
N GLU A 32 -4.06 6.42 10.95
CA GLU A 32 -4.70 5.52 11.92
C GLU A 32 -3.69 4.87 12.87
N LEU A 33 -2.48 4.53 12.41
CA LEU A 33 -1.40 4.06 13.30
C LEU A 33 -1.02 5.13 14.32
N VAL A 34 -0.75 6.35 13.86
CA VAL A 34 -0.40 7.48 14.74
C VAL A 34 -1.53 7.75 15.74
N ARG A 35 -2.78 7.81 15.27
CA ARG A 35 -3.96 8.06 16.13
C ARG A 35 -4.13 7.01 17.24
N ASN A 36 -3.71 5.77 16.98
CA ASN A 36 -3.81 4.67 17.94
C ASN A 36 -2.48 4.43 18.71
N ASN A 37 -1.51 5.34 18.63
CA ASN A 37 -0.19 5.24 19.25
C ASN A 37 0.57 3.96 18.82
N LYS A 38 0.50 3.61 17.54
CA LYS A 38 1.12 2.41 16.92
C LYS A 38 2.19 2.78 15.88
N GLU A 39 2.90 3.88 16.08
CA GLU A 39 3.90 4.41 15.13
C GLU A 39 5.07 3.44 14.88
N ASN A 40 5.34 2.54 15.84
CA ASN A 40 6.35 1.48 15.70
C ASN A 40 6.05 0.47 14.58
N TYR A 41 4.86 0.53 13.97
CA TYR A 41 4.45 -0.35 12.87
C TYR A 41 4.46 0.35 11.50
N LEU A 42 5.03 1.56 11.40
CA LEU A 42 5.14 2.28 10.12
C LEU A 42 5.96 1.51 9.07
N ASP A 43 6.90 0.65 9.49
CA ASP A 43 7.64 -0.23 8.57
C ASP A 43 6.71 -1.18 7.81
N LEU A 44 5.65 -1.69 8.45
CA LEU A 44 4.65 -2.53 7.79
C LEU A 44 3.92 -1.76 6.68
N VAL A 45 3.73 -0.45 6.86
CA VAL A 45 3.09 0.39 5.84
C VAL A 45 3.96 0.50 4.59
N GLY A 46 5.28 0.66 4.76
CA GLY A 46 6.22 0.65 3.63
C GLY A 46 6.23 -0.69 2.88
N ILE A 47 6.15 -1.80 3.60
CA ILE A 47 6.05 -3.14 2.99
C ILE A 47 4.73 -3.30 2.25
N LEU A 48 3.62 -2.81 2.80
CA LEU A 48 2.31 -2.82 2.14
C LEU A 48 2.34 -2.01 0.85
N GLU A 49 2.86 -0.78 0.91
CA GLU A 49 2.99 0.10 -0.26
C GLU A 49 3.77 -0.57 -1.39
N LYS A 50 4.92 -1.17 -1.06
CA LYS A 50 5.71 -1.91 -2.04
C LYS A 50 4.93 -3.08 -2.63
N SER A 51 4.26 -3.87 -1.79
CA SER A 51 3.48 -5.03 -2.24
C SER A 51 2.33 -4.63 -3.17
N LEU A 52 1.66 -3.50 -2.90
CA LEU A 52 0.64 -2.91 -3.77
C LEU A 52 1.20 -2.50 -5.13
N LYS A 53 2.35 -1.82 -5.15
CA LYS A 53 3.04 -1.39 -6.38
C LYS A 53 3.57 -2.58 -7.19
N ASP A 54 3.99 -3.64 -6.51
CA ASP A 54 4.47 -4.89 -7.11
C ASP A 54 3.32 -5.81 -7.55
N LYS A 55 2.05 -5.42 -7.33
CA LYS A 55 0.83 -6.21 -7.54
C LYS A 55 0.88 -7.59 -6.83
N ASP A 56 1.54 -7.66 -5.69
CA ASP A 56 1.61 -8.86 -4.85
C ASP A 56 0.41 -8.91 -3.90
N GLU A 57 -0.66 -9.55 -4.36
CA GLU A 57 -1.95 -9.63 -3.66
C GLU A 57 -1.85 -10.31 -2.30
N GLU A 58 -1.26 -11.52 -2.26
CA GLU A 58 -1.19 -12.32 -1.04
C GLU A 58 -0.41 -11.57 0.04
N LYS A 59 0.72 -10.96 -0.34
CA LYS A 59 1.54 -10.19 0.58
C LYS A 59 0.85 -8.92 1.03
N ALA A 60 0.24 -8.15 0.12
CA ALA A 60 -0.49 -6.94 0.48
C ALA A 60 -1.64 -7.25 1.46
N LYS A 61 -2.42 -8.30 1.19
CA LYS A 61 -3.50 -8.74 2.08
C LYS A 61 -2.98 -9.21 3.44
N SER A 62 -1.87 -9.95 3.46
CA SER A 62 -1.24 -10.43 4.69
C SER A 62 -0.73 -9.29 5.58
N ILE A 63 0.01 -8.34 4.99
CA ILE A 63 0.54 -7.18 5.72
C ILE A 63 -0.59 -6.29 6.23
N PHE A 64 -1.62 -6.05 5.41
CA PHE A 64 -2.77 -5.27 5.84
C PHE A 64 -3.51 -5.92 7.02
N LYS A 65 -3.68 -7.24 7.03
CA LYS A 65 -4.25 -7.98 8.18
C LYS A 65 -3.43 -7.78 9.44
N ASN A 66 -2.10 -7.79 9.36
CA ASN A 66 -1.25 -7.52 10.52
C ASN A 66 -1.45 -6.10 11.06
N ILE A 67 -1.47 -5.09 10.17
CA ILE A 67 -1.76 -3.70 10.56
C ILE A 67 -3.12 -3.59 11.26
N ARG A 68 -4.15 -4.21 10.68
CA ARG A 68 -5.51 -4.25 11.24
C ARG A 68 -5.57 -4.96 12.59
N SER A 69 -4.81 -6.04 12.78
CA SER A 69 -4.73 -6.74 14.07
C SER A 69 -4.09 -5.88 15.17
N VAL A 70 -3.20 -4.96 14.81
CA VAL A 70 -2.48 -4.10 15.76
C VAL A 70 -3.29 -2.86 16.15
N ILE A 71 -3.96 -2.24 15.16
CA ILE A 71 -4.83 -1.08 15.38
C ILE A 71 -6.16 -1.52 16.01
N GLY A 72 -6.67 -2.69 15.62
CA GLY A 72 -8.05 -3.11 15.86
C GLY A 72 -8.96 -2.76 14.69
N ASP A 73 -10.21 -3.21 14.79
CA ASP A 73 -11.21 -2.97 13.76
C ASP A 73 -11.76 -1.55 13.82
N THR A 74 -11.39 -0.74 12.83
CA THR A 74 -11.96 0.60 12.63
C THR A 74 -12.75 0.65 11.33
N GLU A 75 -13.72 1.56 11.26
CA GLU A 75 -14.50 1.78 10.04
C GLU A 75 -13.58 2.09 8.85
N LYS A 76 -12.57 2.95 9.05
CA LYS A 76 -11.59 3.28 8.01
C LYS A 76 -10.83 2.05 7.52
N LEU A 77 -10.34 1.20 8.41
CA LEU A 77 -9.62 -0.02 8.01
C LEU A 77 -10.55 -1.01 7.29
N THR A 78 -11.83 -1.05 7.65
CA THR A 78 -12.83 -1.83 6.91
C THR A 78 -13.00 -1.30 5.48
N HIS A 79 -13.12 0.02 5.30
CA HIS A 79 -13.19 0.64 3.97
C HIS A 79 -11.93 0.39 3.14
N ILE A 80 -10.75 0.47 3.75
CA ILE A 80 -9.47 0.21 3.07
C ILE A 80 -9.34 -1.27 2.72
N TRP A 81 -9.85 -2.20 3.55
CA TRP A 81 -9.88 -3.62 3.23
C TRP A 81 -10.74 -3.91 1.99
N THR A 82 -11.95 -3.33 1.92
CA THR A 82 -12.82 -3.47 0.75
C THR A 82 -12.15 -2.92 -0.50
N TRP A 83 -11.52 -1.73 -0.39
CA TRP A 83 -10.73 -1.18 -1.48
C TRP A 83 -9.60 -2.11 -1.91
N LEU A 84 -8.85 -2.68 -0.95
CA LEU A 84 -7.73 -3.58 -1.21
C LEU A 84 -8.18 -4.82 -1.99
N ILE A 85 -9.33 -5.39 -1.63
CA ILE A 85 -9.91 -6.51 -2.37
C ILE A 85 -10.24 -6.09 -3.82
N ASN A 86 -10.89 -4.95 -4.00
CA ASN A 86 -11.25 -4.45 -5.33
C ASN A 86 -10.05 -4.04 -6.19
N PHE A 87 -8.94 -3.62 -5.57
CA PHE A 87 -7.72 -3.23 -6.27
C PHE A 87 -7.03 -4.41 -7.02
N PHE A 88 -7.28 -5.64 -6.57
CA PHE A 88 -6.71 -6.87 -7.14
C PHE A 88 -7.68 -7.70 -7.99
N ASN A 89 -8.98 -7.38 -7.97
CA ASN A 89 -9.97 -7.98 -8.88
C ASN A 89 -9.95 -7.31 -10.25
#